data_AF-A0A1M5M1E4-F1
#
_entry.id   AF-A0A1M5M1E4-F1
#
_cell.length_a   1.000
_cell.length_b   1.000
_cell.length_c   1.000
_cell.angle_alpha   90.00
_cell.angle_beta   90.00
_cell.angle_gamma   90.00
#
_symmetry.space_group_name_H-M   'P 1'
#
loop_
_entity.id
_entity.type
_entity.pdbx_description
1 polymer ?
#
loop_
_entity_poly.entity_id
_entity_poly.type
_entity_poly.pdbx_seq_one_letter_code
_entity_poly.pdbx_strand_id
1 'polypeptide(L)'
;MNIFEVLNQGNSTLHEPSISAMLGYLLDTRRDHGLGDTFFREFLSLLNRELNDDRFEKYLERSFIDTDIFLEEPYELNGSTKYIDIQISILKKDKQGNIQEDFRIIIENKVHENSVTGGQLENYYQAIIEDENTIDNLAIVYLTPVSNKISLKTEFKNLQLKDSKHIKKWMQWNHKKHSIINILKRILKKESEGEINPINEYTRHTIKAFILFLDATVSTNKNKTYRFGEDIGEIVDSLTLAVDGDTYNYRIVRRDSQQIQVFREGEKVTAKPILRKIIKTRNLDIPLSGINTRTMGRKVIDQIKQKE
;
A
#
# COMPACT_ATOMS: atom_id res chain seq x y z
N MET A 1 -19.65 -1.76 -5.47
CA MET A 1 -18.50 -2.57 -5.93
C MET A 1 -17.23 -1.80 -5.61
N ASN A 2 -16.27 -2.41 -4.89
CA ASN A 2 -14.97 -1.79 -4.63
C ASN A 2 -14.00 -2.25 -5.71
N ILE A 3 -13.61 -1.35 -6.61
CA ILE A 3 -12.71 -1.69 -7.73
C ILE A 3 -11.36 -2.21 -7.25
N PHE A 4 -10.85 -1.72 -6.11
CA PHE A 4 -9.58 -2.17 -5.56
C PHE A 4 -9.67 -3.61 -5.06
N GLU A 5 -10.80 -4.02 -4.50
CA GLU A 5 -11.01 -5.43 -4.09
C GLU A 5 -11.06 -6.36 -5.31
N VAL A 6 -11.77 -5.97 -6.37
CA VAL A 6 -11.85 -6.74 -7.62
C VAL A 6 -10.47 -6.90 -8.25
N LEU A 7 -9.70 -5.80 -8.33
CA LEU A 7 -8.32 -5.84 -8.84
C LEU A 7 -7.41 -6.72 -7.98
N ASN A 8 -7.65 -6.77 -6.67
CA ASN A 8 -6.88 -7.57 -5.72
C ASN A 8 -7.25 -9.07 -5.70
N GLN A 9 -8.34 -9.49 -6.36
CA GLN A 9 -8.78 -10.89 -6.40
C GLN A 9 -8.10 -11.74 -7.49
N GLY A 10 -7.43 -11.11 -8.46
CA GLY A 10 -6.63 -11.79 -9.46
C GLY A 10 -5.33 -12.39 -8.91
N ASN A 11 -4.49 -12.94 -9.78
CA ASN A 11 -3.11 -13.32 -9.41
C ASN A 11 -2.21 -12.10 -9.09
N SER A 12 -2.69 -10.90 -9.40
CA SER A 12 -2.05 -9.63 -9.09
C SER A 12 -2.66 -9.10 -7.79
N THR A 13 -2.01 -9.36 -6.66
CA THR A 13 -2.39 -8.64 -5.43
C THR A 13 -2.11 -7.15 -5.71
N LEU A 14 -2.96 -6.22 -5.27
CA LEU A 14 -2.63 -4.81 -5.36
C LEU A 14 -1.41 -4.54 -4.47
N HIS A 15 -0.24 -4.51 -5.09
CA HIS A 15 1.05 -4.35 -4.43
C HIS A 15 1.35 -2.86 -4.17
N GLU A 16 2.40 -2.60 -3.40
CA GLU A 16 2.90 -1.26 -3.09
C GLU A 16 2.92 -0.30 -4.31
N PRO A 17 3.42 -0.71 -5.50
CA PRO A 17 3.40 0.16 -6.69
C PRO A 17 2.01 0.60 -7.13
N SER A 18 0.98 -0.25 -6.99
CA SER A 18 -0.40 0.12 -7.35
C SER A 18 -1.00 1.14 -6.38
N ILE A 19 -0.65 1.04 -5.10
CA ILE A 19 -1.05 2.03 -4.09
C ILE A 19 -0.30 3.34 -4.31
N SER A 20 0.99 3.27 -4.63
CA SER A 20 1.80 4.43 -5.00
C SER A 20 1.23 5.13 -6.24
N ALA A 21 0.81 4.38 -7.25
CA ALA A 21 0.18 4.93 -8.44
C ALA A 21 -1.14 5.65 -8.14
N MET A 22 -2.00 5.08 -7.29
CA MET A 22 -3.25 5.74 -6.89
C MET A 22 -2.99 7.00 -6.06
N LEU A 23 -2.02 6.97 -5.15
CA LEU A 23 -1.62 8.15 -4.38
C LEU A 23 -1.02 9.22 -5.29
N GLY A 24 -0.13 8.84 -6.21
CA GLY A 24 0.46 9.72 -7.21
C GLY A 24 -0.59 10.37 -8.10
N TYR A 25 -1.60 9.62 -8.56
CA TYR A 25 -2.73 10.15 -9.31
C TYR A 25 -3.49 11.25 -8.56
N LEU A 26 -3.66 11.12 -7.23
CA LEU A 26 -4.32 12.15 -6.41
C LEU A 26 -3.43 13.35 -6.09
N LEU A 27 -2.10 13.18 -6.11
CA LEU A 27 -1.11 14.24 -5.88
C LEU A 27 -0.84 15.06 -7.15
N ASP A 28 -1.14 14.52 -8.33
CA ASP A 28 -0.95 15.17 -9.63
C ASP A 28 -2.09 16.14 -9.92
N THR A 29 -1.86 17.41 -9.60
CA THR A 29 -2.87 18.47 -9.70
C THR A 29 -3.31 18.76 -11.14
N ARG A 30 -2.60 18.25 -12.15
CA ARG A 30 -2.92 18.41 -13.58
C ARG A 30 -3.69 17.21 -14.15
N ARG A 31 -3.92 16.16 -13.36
CA ARG A 31 -4.70 14.99 -13.78
C ARG A 31 -6.21 15.23 -13.66
N ASP A 32 -6.95 14.39 -14.37
CA ASP A 32 -8.40 14.46 -14.48
C ASP A 32 -9.17 13.82 -13.31
N HIS A 33 -8.59 13.77 -12.10
CA HIS A 33 -9.29 13.19 -10.95
C HIS A 33 -10.42 14.07 -10.41
N GLY A 34 -10.52 15.33 -10.85
CA GLY A 34 -11.62 16.23 -10.49
C GLY A 34 -11.54 16.85 -9.10
N LEU A 35 -10.37 16.80 -8.44
CA LEU A 35 -10.13 17.49 -7.15
C LEU A 35 -9.32 18.79 -7.31
N GLY A 36 -8.82 19.10 -8.52
CA GLY A 36 -7.84 20.16 -8.74
C GLY A 36 -6.62 19.96 -7.83
N ASP A 37 -6.18 21.01 -7.15
CA ASP A 37 -5.07 20.94 -6.19
C ASP A 37 -5.51 20.62 -4.75
N THR A 38 -6.80 20.36 -4.50
CA THR A 38 -7.37 20.21 -3.14
C THR A 38 -6.65 19.12 -2.34
N PHE A 39 -6.41 17.94 -2.93
CA PHE A 39 -5.73 16.86 -2.24
C PHE A 39 -4.26 17.21 -1.94
N PHE A 40 -3.55 17.74 -2.93
CA PHE A 40 -2.15 18.13 -2.77
C PHE A 40 -1.98 19.26 -1.73
N ARG A 41 -2.88 20.24 -1.71
CA ARG A 41 -2.93 21.32 -0.73
C ARG A 41 -3.14 20.81 0.70
N GLU A 42 -4.06 19.87 0.88
CA GLU A 42 -4.29 19.22 2.18
C GLU A 42 -3.10 18.35 2.61
N PHE A 43 -2.39 17.73 1.65
CA PHE A 43 -1.14 17.00 1.89
C PHE A 43 -0.01 17.92 2.32
N LEU A 44 0.20 19.05 1.62
CA LEU A 44 1.20 20.05 2.00
C LEU A 44 0.89 20.68 3.36
N SER A 45 -0.36 21.02 3.64
CA SER A 45 -0.78 21.54 4.95
C SER A 45 -0.49 20.55 6.07
N LEU A 46 -0.70 19.24 5.81
CA LEU A 46 -0.32 18.19 6.75
C LEU A 46 1.19 18.15 6.96
N LEU A 47 2.00 18.22 5.90
CA LEU A 47 3.46 18.28 6.01
C LEU A 47 3.94 19.50 6.78
N ASN A 48 3.44 20.69 6.45
CA ASN A 48 3.77 21.97 7.09
C ASN A 48 3.58 21.88 8.61
N ARG A 49 2.39 21.42 9.04
CA ARG A 49 2.06 21.24 10.47
C ARG A 49 2.95 20.19 11.14
N GLU A 50 3.17 19.06 10.48
CA GLU A 50 3.91 17.94 11.05
C GLU A 50 5.41 18.18 11.14
N LEU A 51 5.96 19.03 10.28
CA LEU A 51 7.35 19.46 10.32
C LEU A 51 7.56 20.67 11.23
N ASN A 52 6.50 21.43 11.50
CA ASN A 52 6.57 22.76 12.11
C ASN A 52 7.55 23.65 11.33
N ASP A 53 7.35 23.67 10.01
CA ASP A 53 8.23 24.31 9.05
C ASP A 53 7.39 25.03 8.01
N ASP A 54 7.50 26.36 7.93
CA ASP A 54 6.62 27.21 7.13
C ASP A 54 7.03 27.31 5.65
N ARG A 55 8.05 26.55 5.22
CA ARG A 55 8.54 26.61 3.83
C ARG A 55 7.48 26.25 2.79
N PHE A 56 6.41 25.56 3.20
CA PHE A 56 5.31 25.24 2.30
C PHE A 56 4.20 26.30 2.27
N GLU A 57 4.18 27.27 3.19
CA GLU A 57 3.11 28.28 3.22
C GLU A 57 3.05 29.11 1.94
N LYS A 58 4.20 29.45 1.37
CA LYS A 58 4.26 30.15 0.06
C LYS A 58 3.55 29.40 -1.08
N TYR A 59 3.37 28.08 -0.96
CA TYR A 59 2.60 27.29 -1.93
C TYR A 59 1.12 27.26 -1.56
N LEU A 60 0.81 27.17 -0.26
CA LEU A 60 -0.57 27.19 0.25
C LEU A 60 -1.26 28.56 0.01
N GLU A 61 -0.50 29.62 -0.21
CA GLU A 61 -1.05 30.94 -0.59
C GLU A 61 -1.35 31.06 -2.09
N ARG A 62 -0.90 30.12 -2.94
CA ARG A 62 -1.15 30.18 -4.39
C ARG A 62 -2.61 29.91 -4.71
N SER A 63 -3.11 30.56 -5.75
CA SER A 63 -4.46 30.30 -6.29
C SER A 63 -4.62 28.86 -6.78
N PHE A 64 -3.55 28.28 -7.34
CA PHE A 64 -3.45 26.89 -7.73
C PHE A 64 -2.01 26.41 -7.57
N ILE A 65 -1.83 25.17 -7.12
CA ILE A 65 -0.51 24.55 -6.95
C ILE A 65 -0.26 23.57 -8.10
N ASP A 66 0.57 23.96 -9.06
CA ASP A 66 0.97 23.08 -10.17
C ASP A 66 2.00 22.04 -9.72
N THR A 67 1.77 20.78 -10.09
CA THR A 67 2.67 19.65 -9.80
C THR A 67 2.89 18.72 -10.98
N ASP A 68 4.07 18.12 -11.02
CA ASP A 68 4.39 16.96 -11.87
C ASP A 68 4.65 15.76 -10.97
N ILE A 69 4.10 14.60 -11.34
CA ILE A 69 4.27 13.35 -10.60
C ILE A 69 4.94 12.32 -11.49
N PHE A 70 5.98 11.69 -10.94
CA PHE A 70 6.69 10.58 -11.54
C PHE A 70 6.62 9.38 -10.59
N LEU A 71 6.42 8.19 -11.16
CA LEU A 71 6.31 6.94 -10.41
C LEU A 71 7.48 6.04 -10.79
N GLU A 72 8.07 5.39 -9.80
CA GLU A 72 9.26 4.54 -10.02
C GLU A 72 10.36 5.32 -10.77
N GLU A 73 10.65 6.55 -10.34
CA GLU A 73 11.65 7.39 -11.00
C GLU A 73 13.06 6.82 -10.74
N PRO A 74 13.87 6.55 -11.77
CA PRO A 74 15.17 5.94 -11.63
C PRO A 74 16.26 6.97 -11.27
N TYR A 75 17.13 6.62 -10.33
CA TYR A 75 18.36 7.35 -10.00
C TYR A 75 19.54 6.38 -9.92
N GLU A 76 20.70 6.78 -10.43
CA GLU A 76 21.89 5.95 -10.38
C GLU A 76 22.69 6.16 -9.08
N LEU A 77 23.10 5.06 -8.45
CA LEU A 77 24.03 5.08 -7.32
C LEU A 77 24.98 3.89 -7.38
N ASN A 78 26.28 4.18 -7.48
CA ASN A 78 27.35 3.17 -7.53
C ASN A 78 27.12 2.08 -8.61
N GLY A 79 26.59 2.46 -9.77
CA GLY A 79 26.29 1.53 -10.87
C GLY A 79 25.05 0.66 -10.64
N SER A 80 24.17 1.05 -9.72
CA SER A 80 22.88 0.41 -9.51
C SER A 80 21.76 1.44 -9.51
N THR A 81 20.72 1.17 -10.31
CA THR A 81 19.53 2.02 -10.37
C THR A 81 18.67 1.84 -9.11
N LYS A 82 18.23 2.96 -8.53
CA LYS A 82 17.28 3.07 -7.42
C LYS A 82 15.99 3.66 -7.95
N TYR A 83 14.86 3.02 -7.66
CA TYR A 83 13.54 3.47 -8.11
C TYR A 83 12.80 4.10 -6.95
N ILE A 84 12.43 5.38 -7.10
CA ILE A 84 11.66 6.13 -6.11
C ILE A 84 10.18 5.92 -6.38
N ASP A 85 9.42 5.42 -5.40
CA ASP A 85 8.00 5.08 -5.60
C ASP A 85 7.17 6.23 -6.15
N ILE A 86 7.31 7.43 -5.57
CA ILE A 86 6.65 8.66 -6.03
C ILE A 86 7.61 9.84 -5.90
N GLN A 87 7.79 10.58 -6.99
CA GLN A 87 8.40 11.89 -7.01
C GLN A 87 7.38 12.94 -7.39
N ILE A 88 7.45 14.08 -6.72
CA ILE A 88 6.58 15.23 -6.91
C ILE A 88 7.43 16.47 -7.12
N SER A 89 7.25 17.14 -8.24
CA SER A 89 7.85 18.44 -8.51
C SER A 89 6.80 19.52 -8.35
N ILE A 90 6.94 20.38 -7.34
CA ILE A 90 6.13 21.60 -7.25
C ILE A 90 6.70 22.61 -8.23
N LEU A 91 5.87 23.07 -9.16
CA LEU A 91 6.31 23.93 -10.24
C LEU A 91 6.23 25.41 -9.89
N LYS A 92 7.09 26.22 -10.48
CA LYS A 92 6.96 27.68 -10.56
C LYS A 92 7.21 28.15 -11.97
N LYS A 93 6.67 29.31 -12.32
CA LYS A 93 7.05 30.02 -13.55
C LYS A 93 8.16 31.01 -13.25
N ASP A 94 9.19 31.04 -14.08
CA ASP A 94 10.20 32.08 -14.05
C ASP A 94 9.64 33.42 -14.59
N LYS A 95 10.48 34.46 -14.64
CA LYS A 95 10.08 35.78 -15.15
C LYS A 95 9.74 35.77 -16.64
N GLN A 96 10.19 34.77 -17.37
CA GLN A 96 9.96 34.55 -18.80
C GLN A 96 8.75 33.64 -19.05
N GLY A 97 8.13 33.10 -18.00
CA GLY A 97 6.99 32.19 -18.07
C GLY A 97 7.37 30.71 -18.24
N ASN A 98 8.66 30.37 -18.23
CA ASN A 98 9.10 28.97 -18.31
C ASN A 98 8.79 28.25 -17.00
N ILE A 99 8.31 27.01 -17.12
CA ILE A 99 8.04 26.15 -15.98
C ILE A 99 9.36 25.54 -15.51
N GLN A 100 9.62 25.63 -14.22
CA GLN A 100 10.75 25.02 -13.55
C GLN A 100 10.31 24.42 -12.21
N GLU A 101 11.05 23.43 -11.73
CA GLU A 101 10.86 22.90 -10.38
C GLU A 101 11.26 23.96 -9.34
N ASP A 102 10.40 24.17 -8.33
CA ASP A 102 10.71 24.99 -7.15
C ASP A 102 11.07 24.11 -5.95
N PHE A 103 10.46 22.91 -5.86
CA PHE A 103 10.60 22.01 -4.74
C PHE A 103 10.32 20.58 -5.15
N ARG A 104 11.17 19.65 -4.74
CA ARG A 104 10.95 18.22 -4.94
C ARG A 104 10.48 17.56 -3.64
N ILE A 105 9.46 16.72 -3.73
CA ILE A 105 9.04 15.82 -2.64
C ILE A 105 9.14 14.41 -3.18
N ILE A 106 9.87 13.54 -2.49
CA ILE A 106 9.82 12.11 -2.75
C ILE A 106 9.03 11.41 -1.65
N ILE A 107 8.28 10.39 -2.02
CA ILE A 107 7.56 9.53 -1.09
C ILE A 107 8.07 8.11 -1.29
N GLU A 108 8.63 7.55 -0.23
CA GLU A 108 8.85 6.11 -0.10
C GLU A 108 7.63 5.52 0.60
N ASN A 109 6.90 4.63 -0.07
CA ASN A 109 5.63 4.08 0.37
C ASN A 109 5.78 2.61 0.81
N LYS A 110 5.57 2.37 2.10
CA LYS A 110 5.36 1.03 2.63
C LYS A 110 3.89 0.79 2.93
N VAL A 111 3.37 -0.31 2.43
CA VAL A 111 2.01 -0.80 2.68
C VAL A 111 2.04 -1.94 3.69
N HIS A 112 3.15 -2.68 3.73
CA HIS A 112 3.39 -3.71 4.75
C HIS A 112 4.60 -3.39 5.61
N GLU A 113 4.47 -3.64 6.91
CA GLU A 113 5.54 -3.42 7.89
C GLU A 113 6.74 -4.37 7.75
N ASN A 114 6.64 -5.39 6.88
CA ASN A 114 7.74 -6.30 6.54
C ASN A 114 8.51 -5.88 5.29
N SER A 115 8.03 -4.92 4.50
CA SER A 115 8.65 -4.50 3.23
C SER A 115 9.84 -3.56 3.42
N VAL A 116 10.47 -3.54 4.60
CA VAL A 116 11.56 -2.63 4.92
C VAL A 116 12.88 -3.21 4.43
N THR A 117 13.56 -2.47 3.56
CA THR A 117 14.93 -2.76 3.17
C THR A 117 15.87 -1.80 3.90
N GLY A 118 16.83 -2.33 4.65
CA GLY A 118 17.75 -1.50 5.43
C GLY A 118 18.64 -0.61 4.55
N GLY A 119 18.71 0.68 4.88
CA GLY A 119 19.50 1.69 4.18
C GLY A 119 18.86 2.23 2.89
N GLN A 120 17.62 1.84 2.60
CA GLN A 120 16.91 2.26 1.38
C GLN A 120 16.78 3.79 1.30
N LEU A 121 16.31 4.44 2.36
CA LEU A 121 16.09 5.91 2.37
C LEU A 121 17.40 6.67 2.20
N GLU A 122 18.47 6.22 2.87
CA GLU A 122 19.79 6.83 2.76
C GLU A 122 20.35 6.67 1.35
N ASN A 123 20.23 5.47 0.76
CA ASN A 123 20.63 5.23 -0.63
C ASN A 123 19.84 6.12 -1.61
N TYR A 124 18.55 6.32 -1.38
CA TYR A 124 17.72 7.16 -2.24
C TYR A 124 18.14 8.62 -2.17
N TYR A 125 18.38 9.12 -0.95
CA TYR A 125 18.91 10.45 -0.77
C TYR A 125 20.27 10.63 -1.46
N GLN A 126 21.19 9.68 -1.29
CA GLN A 126 22.50 9.74 -1.95
C GLN A 126 22.40 9.70 -3.47
N ALA A 127 21.59 8.80 -4.02
CA ALA A 127 21.37 8.68 -5.46
C ALA A 127 20.87 10.00 -6.06
N ILE A 128 19.87 10.63 -5.44
CA ILE A 128 19.29 11.90 -5.90
C ILE A 128 20.34 13.02 -5.90
N ILE A 129 21.12 13.15 -4.82
CA ILE A 129 22.10 14.24 -4.70
C ILE A 129 23.31 14.03 -5.62
N GLU A 130 23.70 12.78 -5.89
CA GLU A 130 24.80 12.46 -6.81
C GLU A 130 24.40 12.65 -8.29
N ASP A 131 23.19 12.24 -8.65
CA ASP A 131 22.67 12.32 -10.03
C ASP A 131 22.22 13.75 -10.39
N GLU A 132 21.62 14.46 -9.43
CA GLU A 132 21.11 15.83 -9.60
C GLU A 132 21.66 16.80 -8.55
N ASN A 133 22.92 17.19 -8.72
CA ASN A 133 23.63 18.12 -7.83
C ASN A 133 23.07 19.56 -7.75
N THR A 134 21.98 19.86 -8.48
CA THR A 134 21.34 21.18 -8.51
C THR A 134 20.04 21.27 -7.71
N ILE A 135 19.58 20.16 -7.13
CA ILE A 135 18.38 20.14 -6.29
C ILE A 135 18.64 20.97 -5.02
N ASP A 136 17.95 22.09 -4.91
CA ASP A 136 18.10 23.01 -3.77
C ASP A 136 17.09 22.70 -2.65
N ASN A 137 15.89 22.28 -3.01
CA ASN A 137 14.80 22.04 -2.07
C ASN A 137 14.23 20.63 -2.24
N LEU A 138 14.40 19.80 -1.21
CA LEU A 138 13.99 18.41 -1.22
C LEU A 138 13.26 18.04 0.09
N ALA A 139 12.17 17.29 -0.04
CA ALA A 139 11.55 16.61 1.08
C ALA A 139 11.50 15.10 0.85
N ILE A 140 11.92 14.33 1.85
CA ILE A 140 11.81 12.88 1.86
C ILE A 140 10.70 12.48 2.82
N VAL A 141 9.60 11.97 2.28
CA VAL A 141 8.49 11.46 3.05
C VAL A 141 8.57 9.95 3.10
N TYR A 142 8.75 9.41 4.29
CA TYR A 142 8.60 7.98 4.52
C TYR A 142 7.16 7.71 4.95
N LEU A 143 6.36 7.06 4.11
CA LEU A 143 4.95 6.80 4.37
C LEU A 143 4.76 5.31 4.69
N THR A 144 4.33 5.00 5.91
CA THR A 144 4.25 3.61 6.37
C THR A 144 2.90 3.25 6.99
N PRO A 145 2.64 1.97 7.27
CA PRO A 145 1.54 1.57 8.13
C PRO A 145 1.75 2.07 9.56
N VAL A 146 0.69 2.05 10.37
CA VAL A 146 0.83 2.24 11.82
C VAL A 146 1.45 0.98 12.41
N SER A 147 2.74 1.06 12.73
CA SER A 147 3.50 -0.06 13.29
C SER A 147 4.50 0.42 14.33
N ASN A 148 4.76 -0.44 15.31
CA ASN A 148 5.79 -0.23 16.33
C ASN A 148 7.12 -0.89 15.96
N LYS A 149 7.25 -1.47 14.75
CA LYS A 149 8.46 -2.18 14.34
C LYS A 149 9.70 -1.30 14.40
N ILE A 150 10.74 -1.88 14.98
CA ILE A 150 12.04 -1.23 15.15
C ILE A 150 12.68 -1.00 13.78
N SER A 151 12.52 -1.92 12.82
CA SER A 151 13.06 -1.77 11.47
C SER A 151 12.64 -0.47 10.79
N LEU A 152 11.35 -0.12 10.81
CA LEU A 152 10.83 1.15 10.27
C LEU A 152 11.44 2.37 10.98
N LYS A 153 11.53 2.31 12.32
CA LYS A 153 12.11 3.39 13.13
C LYS A 153 13.58 3.59 12.82
N THR A 154 14.32 2.51 12.72
CA THR A 154 15.75 2.52 12.43
C THR A 154 16.00 3.04 11.02
N GLU A 155 15.23 2.59 10.04
CA GLU A 155 15.34 3.04 8.65
C GLU A 155 15.19 4.57 8.54
N PHE A 156 14.12 5.13 9.10
CA PHE A 156 13.92 6.59 9.11
C PHE A 156 14.98 7.36 9.91
N LYS A 157 15.45 6.80 11.02
CA LYS A 157 16.51 7.41 11.83
C LYS A 157 17.85 7.43 11.10
N ASN A 158 18.16 6.39 10.34
CA ASN A 158 19.43 6.24 9.64
C ASN A 158 19.61 7.25 8.50
N LEU A 159 18.51 7.71 7.89
CA LEU A 159 18.56 8.78 6.87
C LEU A 159 19.18 10.05 7.45
N GLN A 160 20.36 10.47 7.00
CA GLN A 160 21.02 11.71 7.42
C GLN A 160 21.07 12.71 6.26
N LEU A 161 20.38 13.83 6.43
CA LEU A 161 20.37 14.89 5.42
C LEU A 161 21.63 15.75 5.58
N LYS A 162 22.26 16.07 4.44
CA LYS A 162 23.49 16.87 4.38
C LYS A 162 23.20 18.37 4.25
N ASP A 163 22.07 18.74 3.63
CA ASP A 163 21.67 20.13 3.43
C ASP A 163 20.51 20.51 4.37
N SER A 164 20.61 21.69 4.99
CA SER A 164 19.56 22.30 5.81
C SER A 164 18.26 22.61 5.06
N LYS A 165 18.33 22.78 3.73
CA LYS A 165 17.17 22.95 2.85
C LYS A 165 16.49 21.63 2.54
N HIS A 166 17.12 20.50 2.85
CA HIS A 166 16.49 19.19 2.73
C HIS A 166 15.79 18.84 4.04
N ILE A 167 14.60 18.26 3.93
CA ILE A 167 13.80 17.83 5.08
C ILE A 167 13.36 16.38 4.94
N LYS A 168 13.15 15.72 6.07
CA LYS A 168 12.59 14.37 6.11
C LYS A 168 11.40 14.32 7.05
N LYS A 169 10.37 13.59 6.67
CA LYS A 169 9.22 13.34 7.54
C LYS A 169 8.78 11.88 7.47
N TRP A 170 8.55 11.29 8.63
CA TRP A 170 7.87 10.02 8.72
C TRP A 170 6.38 10.26 8.93
N MET A 171 5.58 9.77 8.00
CA MET A 171 4.13 9.81 8.02
C MET A 171 3.54 8.41 8.05
N GLN A 172 2.29 8.32 8.47
CA GLN A 172 1.56 7.06 8.55
C GLN A 172 0.25 7.15 7.78
N TRP A 173 -0.10 6.09 7.07
CA TRP A 173 -1.35 6.00 6.30
C TRP A 173 -2.61 6.22 7.14
N ASN A 174 -2.60 5.74 8.40
CA ASN A 174 -3.78 5.73 9.28
C ASN A 174 -3.50 6.13 10.74
N HIS A 175 -2.73 7.20 10.97
CA HIS A 175 -2.45 7.67 12.33
C HIS A 175 -3.40 8.79 12.80
N LYS A 176 -4.26 8.46 13.77
CA LYS A 176 -5.13 9.40 14.51
C LYS A 176 -5.87 10.38 13.59
N LYS A 177 -5.56 11.70 13.65
CA LYS A 177 -6.16 12.79 12.87
C LYS A 177 -5.26 13.29 11.72
N HIS A 178 -4.04 12.78 11.60
CA HIS A 178 -2.97 13.35 10.77
C HIS A 178 -2.40 12.27 9.86
N SER A 179 -3.17 11.93 8.83
CA SER A 179 -2.83 10.83 7.92
C SER A 179 -3.46 11.02 6.54
N ILE A 180 -2.96 10.26 5.55
CA ILE A 180 -3.48 10.28 4.17
C ILE A 180 -4.96 9.86 4.13
N ILE A 181 -5.34 8.80 4.87
CA ILE A 181 -6.76 8.39 4.96
C ILE A 181 -7.64 9.52 5.51
N ASN A 182 -7.15 10.29 6.47
CA ASN A 182 -7.91 11.41 7.03
C ASN A 182 -8.02 12.60 6.07
N ILE A 183 -7.02 12.83 5.22
CA ILE A 183 -7.13 13.82 4.12
C ILE A 183 -8.30 13.42 3.22
N LEU A 184 -8.34 12.17 2.76
CA LEU A 184 -9.41 11.66 1.90
C LEU A 184 -10.79 11.78 2.57
N LYS A 185 -10.90 11.38 3.84
CA LYS A 185 -12.14 11.52 4.63
C LYS A 185 -12.56 12.98 4.79
N ARG A 186 -11.61 13.89 5.02
CA ARG A 186 -11.88 15.33 5.15
C ARG A 186 -12.38 15.94 3.84
N ILE A 187 -11.78 15.59 2.71
CA ILE A 187 -12.22 16.06 1.38
C ILE A 187 -13.67 15.66 1.12
N LEU A 188 -14.01 14.37 1.34
CA LEU A 188 -15.38 13.90 1.19
C LEU A 188 -16.36 14.61 2.13
N LYS A 189 -15.93 14.88 3.36
CA LYS A 189 -16.75 15.60 4.35
C LYS A 189 -17.00 17.05 3.90
N LYS A 190 -15.94 17.78 3.55
CA LYS A 190 -16.01 19.15 3.03
C LYS A 190 -16.92 19.25 1.82
N GLU A 191 -16.85 18.27 0.92
CA GLU A 191 -17.74 18.20 -0.24
C GLU A 191 -19.20 18.02 0.16
N SER A 192 -19.49 17.10 1.09
CA SER A 192 -20.86 16.89 1.59
C SER A 192 -21.44 18.10 2.34
N GLU A 193 -20.57 18.94 2.91
CA GLU A 193 -20.94 20.17 3.62
C GLU A 193 -20.99 21.39 2.68
N GLY A 194 -20.65 21.23 1.39
CA GLY A 194 -20.62 22.32 0.41
C GLY A 194 -19.43 23.29 0.58
N GLU A 195 -18.40 22.90 1.33
CA GLU A 195 -17.19 23.72 1.53
C GLU A 195 -16.23 23.68 0.33
N ILE A 196 -16.34 22.66 -0.52
CA ILE A 196 -15.61 22.53 -1.79
C ILE A 196 -16.56 22.22 -2.94
N ASN A 197 -16.06 22.40 -4.17
CA ASN A 197 -16.83 22.08 -5.37
C ASN A 197 -17.28 20.60 -5.37
N PRO A 198 -18.45 20.31 -5.97
CA PRO A 198 -18.93 18.94 -6.10
C PRO A 198 -17.88 18.05 -6.77
N ILE A 199 -17.57 16.93 -6.13
CA ILE A 199 -16.73 15.89 -6.70
C ILE A 199 -17.62 15.00 -7.54
N ASN A 200 -17.19 14.68 -8.76
CA ASN A 200 -17.97 13.78 -9.61
C ASN A 200 -18.20 12.42 -8.91
N GLU A 201 -19.34 11.77 -9.16
CA GLU A 201 -19.74 10.56 -8.44
C GLU A 201 -18.71 9.42 -8.57
N TYR A 202 -18.07 9.30 -9.74
CA TYR A 202 -17.06 8.27 -9.98
C TYR A 202 -15.83 8.47 -9.08
N THR A 203 -15.26 9.68 -9.05
CA THR A 203 -14.15 10.04 -8.17
C THR A 203 -14.56 9.87 -6.71
N ARG A 204 -15.76 10.34 -6.33
CA ARG A 204 -16.26 10.22 -4.95
C ARG A 204 -16.32 8.76 -4.52
N HIS A 205 -16.84 7.88 -5.37
CA HIS A 205 -16.87 6.43 -5.12
C HIS A 205 -15.48 5.81 -5.09
N THR A 206 -14.59 6.19 -6.02
CA THR A 206 -13.21 5.70 -6.06
C THR A 206 -12.45 6.08 -4.79
N ILE A 207 -12.59 7.31 -4.28
CA ILE A 207 -11.99 7.73 -3.01
C ILE A 207 -12.54 6.91 -1.84
N LYS A 208 -13.86 6.71 -1.76
CA LYS A 208 -14.48 5.88 -0.73
C LYS A 208 -13.96 4.43 -0.76
N ALA A 209 -13.89 3.85 -1.96
CA ALA A 209 -13.35 2.51 -2.19
C ALA A 209 -11.87 2.42 -1.79
N PHE A 210 -11.07 3.42 -2.13
CA PHE A 210 -9.66 3.49 -1.76
C PHE A 210 -9.45 3.61 -0.25
N ILE A 211 -10.24 4.46 0.43
CA ILE A 211 -10.23 4.56 1.90
C ILE A 211 -10.50 3.20 2.53
N LEU A 212 -11.56 2.51 2.10
CA LEU A 212 -11.93 1.20 2.66
C LEU A 212 -10.83 0.17 2.43
N PHE A 213 -10.26 0.16 1.22
CA PHE A 213 -9.15 -0.71 0.88
C PHE A 213 -7.90 -0.43 1.73
N LEU A 214 -7.49 0.83 1.87
CA LEU A 214 -6.36 1.21 2.74
C LEU A 214 -6.62 0.88 4.21
N ASP A 215 -7.83 1.13 4.71
CA ASP A 215 -8.20 0.80 6.09
C ASP A 215 -8.10 -0.71 6.34
N ALA A 216 -8.40 -1.56 5.35
CA ALA A 216 -8.28 -3.01 5.43
C ALA A 216 -6.83 -3.52 5.28
N THR A 217 -6.06 -2.95 4.35
CA THR A 217 -4.72 -3.43 3.99
C THR A 217 -3.63 -2.91 4.94
N VAL A 218 -3.76 -1.67 5.42
CA VAL A 218 -2.70 -0.97 6.16
C VAL A 218 -2.92 -1.00 7.68
N SER A 219 -4.14 -1.29 8.14
CA SER A 219 -4.40 -1.39 9.59
C SER A 219 -3.93 -2.74 10.15
N THR A 220 -3.11 -2.70 11.20
CA THR A 220 -2.60 -3.90 11.91
C THR A 220 -3.62 -4.56 12.84
N ASN A 221 -4.83 -4.01 12.95
CA ASN A 221 -5.89 -4.56 13.78
C ASN A 221 -6.48 -5.84 13.16
N LYS A 222 -6.02 -7.00 13.66
CA LYS A 222 -6.54 -8.35 13.35
C LYS A 222 -8.05 -8.53 13.59
N ASN A 223 -8.73 -7.56 14.22
CA ASN A 223 -10.14 -7.63 14.63
C ASN A 223 -11.11 -6.84 13.73
N LYS A 224 -10.69 -6.39 12.54
CA LYS A 224 -11.59 -5.73 11.60
C LYS A 224 -12.01 -6.71 10.49
N THR A 225 -13.11 -7.42 10.72
CA THR A 225 -13.94 -8.05 9.68
C THR A 225 -14.66 -6.99 8.87
N TYR A 226 -13.93 -6.19 8.08
CA TYR A 226 -14.57 -5.43 7.00
C TYR A 226 -14.93 -6.42 5.90
N ARG A 227 -16.19 -6.88 5.93
CA ARG A 227 -16.80 -7.76 4.93
C ARG A 227 -17.51 -6.87 3.90
N PHE A 228 -16.90 -6.65 2.75
CA PHE A 228 -17.61 -6.26 1.53
C PHE A 228 -17.17 -7.21 0.41
N GLY A 229 -18.17 -7.72 -0.33
CA GLY A 229 -18.05 -8.90 -1.18
C GLY A 229 -16.90 -8.81 -2.19
N GLU A 230 -16.16 -9.88 -2.42
CA GLU A 230 -16.71 -11.15 -2.91
C GLU A 230 -16.25 -12.40 -2.11
N ASP A 231 -17.21 -13.31 -1.88
CA ASP A 231 -17.01 -14.77 -1.94
C ASP A 231 -16.04 -15.46 -0.97
N ILE A 232 -16.14 -15.12 0.31
CA ILE A 232 -15.48 -15.91 1.37
C ILE A 232 -16.42 -16.04 2.55
N GLY A 233 -17.39 -16.93 2.46
CA GLY A 233 -18.17 -17.22 3.66
C GLY A 233 -17.33 -17.98 4.70
N GLU A 234 -17.96 -18.27 5.82
CA GLU A 234 -17.30 -18.58 7.08
C GLU A 234 -16.45 -19.85 6.97
N ILE A 235 -15.34 -19.89 7.72
CA ILE A 235 -14.60 -21.14 7.88
C ILE A 235 -15.53 -22.07 8.66
N VAL A 236 -16.17 -22.99 7.94
CA VAL A 236 -16.99 -24.03 8.54
C VAL A 236 -16.09 -25.17 9.04
N ASP A 237 -14.90 -25.34 8.42
CA ASP A 237 -13.95 -26.33 8.89
C ASP A 237 -12.49 -25.96 8.61
N SER A 238 -11.58 -26.33 9.51
CA SER A 238 -10.15 -26.23 9.27
C SER A 238 -9.40 -27.36 9.95
N LEU A 239 -8.31 -27.78 9.33
CA LEU A 239 -7.41 -28.81 9.82
C LEU A 239 -5.97 -28.37 9.62
N THR A 240 -5.17 -28.43 10.68
CA THR A 240 -3.72 -28.18 10.61
C THR A 240 -3.00 -29.50 10.81
N LEU A 241 -2.09 -29.85 9.90
CA LEU A 241 -1.36 -31.11 9.97
C LEU A 241 0.07 -30.99 9.43
N ALA A 242 0.96 -31.76 10.05
CA ALA A 242 2.29 -32.03 9.51
C ALA A 242 2.21 -33.16 8.47
N VAL A 243 2.98 -33.05 7.39
CA VAL A 243 3.09 -34.05 6.34
C VAL A 243 4.46 -34.70 6.43
N ASP A 244 4.50 -36.02 6.67
CA ASP A 244 5.77 -36.74 6.82
C ASP A 244 6.67 -36.55 5.58
N GLY A 245 7.94 -36.23 5.84
CA GLY A 245 8.91 -35.86 4.81
C GLY A 245 8.85 -34.38 4.39
N ASP A 246 8.12 -33.54 5.12
CA ASP A 246 8.11 -32.08 4.96
C ASP A 246 8.34 -31.42 6.35
N THR A 247 9.11 -30.34 6.37
CA THR A 247 9.34 -29.57 7.62
C THR A 247 8.22 -28.58 7.92
N TYR A 248 7.27 -28.42 7.01
CA TYR A 248 6.22 -27.41 7.07
C TYR A 248 4.88 -27.95 7.59
N ASN A 249 4.17 -27.12 8.33
CA ASN A 249 2.78 -27.36 8.69
C ASN A 249 1.85 -26.84 7.59
N TYR A 250 0.85 -27.67 7.28
CA TYR A 250 -0.17 -27.33 6.31
C TYR A 250 -1.50 -27.08 7.01
N ARG A 251 -2.16 -25.99 6.64
CA ARG A 251 -3.51 -25.67 7.09
C ARG A 251 -4.49 -25.79 5.93
N ILE A 252 -5.38 -26.77 5.99
CA ILE A 252 -6.49 -26.94 5.06
C ILE A 252 -7.71 -26.23 5.64
N VAL A 253 -8.37 -25.41 4.84
CA VAL A 253 -9.56 -24.65 5.23
C VAL A 253 -10.70 -24.96 4.28
N ARG A 254 -11.85 -25.36 4.83
CA ARG A 254 -13.13 -25.46 4.13
C ARG A 254 -14.03 -24.31 4.55
N ARG A 255 -14.61 -23.65 3.55
CA ARG A 255 -15.55 -22.55 3.75
C ARG A 255 -16.98 -23.04 3.50
N ASP A 256 -17.97 -22.30 4.00
CA ASP A 256 -19.40 -22.52 3.72
C ASP A 256 -19.73 -22.53 2.21
N SER A 257 -18.96 -21.78 1.39
CA SER A 257 -18.98 -21.80 -0.07
C SER A 257 -18.46 -23.11 -0.68
N GLN A 258 -18.12 -24.08 0.17
CA GLN A 258 -17.48 -25.36 -0.15
C GLN A 258 -16.10 -25.23 -0.81
N GLN A 259 -15.53 -24.02 -0.85
CA GLN A 259 -14.18 -23.82 -1.34
C GLN A 259 -13.15 -24.43 -0.37
N ILE A 260 -12.11 -25.03 -0.93
CA ILE A 260 -10.96 -25.55 -0.19
C ILE A 260 -9.74 -24.68 -0.48
N GLN A 261 -9.09 -24.22 0.58
CA GLN A 261 -7.82 -23.50 0.54
C GLN A 261 -6.78 -24.27 1.34
N VAL A 262 -5.53 -24.25 0.88
CA VAL A 262 -4.41 -24.89 1.58
C VAL A 262 -3.34 -23.82 1.79
N PHE A 263 -2.84 -23.74 3.00
CA PHE A 263 -1.78 -22.82 3.40
C PHE A 263 -0.57 -23.61 3.89
N ARG A 264 0.63 -23.17 3.56
CA ARG A 264 1.91 -23.68 4.08
C ARG A 264 2.57 -22.54 4.85
N GLU A 265 2.77 -22.69 6.16
CA GLU A 265 3.31 -21.62 7.03
C GLU A 265 2.63 -20.25 6.88
N GLY A 266 1.31 -20.26 6.64
CA GLY A 266 0.50 -19.05 6.46
C GLY A 266 0.39 -18.55 5.01
N GLU A 267 1.21 -19.05 4.08
CA GLU A 267 1.14 -18.69 2.66
C GLU A 267 0.17 -19.60 1.89
N LYS A 268 -0.67 -19.04 1.03
CA LYS A 268 -1.61 -19.82 0.21
C LYS A 268 -0.84 -20.57 -0.87
N VAL A 269 -1.04 -21.89 -0.93
CA VAL A 269 -0.42 -22.78 -1.92
C VAL A 269 -1.47 -23.47 -2.78
N THR A 270 -1.05 -23.99 -3.94
CA THR A 270 -1.93 -24.76 -4.82
C THR A 270 -2.44 -26.00 -4.10
N ALA A 271 -3.75 -26.05 -3.86
CA ALA A 271 -4.34 -27.07 -2.98
C ALA A 271 -4.22 -28.51 -3.51
N LYS A 272 -4.45 -28.73 -4.82
CA LYS A 272 -4.60 -30.09 -5.38
C LYS A 272 -3.34 -30.98 -5.25
N PRO A 273 -2.11 -30.49 -5.55
CA PRO A 273 -0.89 -31.26 -5.32
C PRO A 273 -0.68 -31.62 -3.84
N ILE A 274 -0.92 -30.66 -2.94
CA ILE A 274 -0.74 -30.86 -1.50
C ILE A 274 -1.74 -31.87 -0.94
N LEU A 275 -3.03 -31.75 -1.29
CA LEU A 275 -4.05 -32.72 -0.88
C LEU A 275 -3.70 -34.14 -1.33
N ARG A 276 -3.18 -34.31 -2.56
CA ARG A 276 -2.69 -35.61 -3.05
C ARG A 276 -1.51 -36.13 -2.24
N LYS A 277 -0.58 -35.27 -1.85
CA LYS A 277 0.55 -35.62 -0.98
C LYS A 277 0.03 -36.13 0.36
N ILE A 278 -0.90 -35.39 0.98
CA ILE A 278 -1.52 -35.75 2.27
C ILE A 278 -2.25 -37.10 2.19
N ILE A 279 -3.05 -37.33 1.14
CA ILE A 279 -3.76 -38.60 0.93
C ILE A 279 -2.78 -39.77 0.87
N LYS A 280 -1.67 -39.63 0.13
CA LYS A 280 -0.65 -40.69 0.01
C LYS A 280 0.08 -40.92 1.33
N THR A 281 0.55 -39.86 1.97
CA THR A 281 1.36 -39.96 3.20
C THR A 281 0.55 -40.54 4.36
N ARG A 282 -0.72 -40.14 4.50
CA ARG A 282 -1.59 -40.61 5.59
C ARG A 282 -2.42 -41.84 5.23
N ASN A 283 -2.17 -42.45 4.07
CA ASN A 283 -2.90 -43.61 3.54
C ASN A 283 -4.42 -43.46 3.68
N LEU A 284 -4.95 -42.34 3.18
CA LEU A 284 -6.38 -42.02 3.21
C LEU A 284 -7.11 -42.73 2.06
N ASP A 285 -8.32 -43.23 2.32
CA ASP A 285 -9.14 -43.89 1.31
C ASP A 285 -9.90 -42.84 0.46
N ILE A 286 -9.14 -42.13 -0.37
CA ILE A 286 -9.64 -41.03 -1.21
C ILE A 286 -9.04 -41.15 -2.63
N PRO A 287 -9.87 -41.20 -3.69
CA PRO A 287 -9.37 -41.24 -5.07
C PRO A 287 -8.47 -40.06 -5.42
N LEU A 288 -7.30 -40.32 -6.03
CA LEU A 288 -6.34 -39.29 -6.45
C LEU A 288 -6.71 -38.63 -7.81
N SER A 289 -7.57 -39.28 -8.58
CA SER A 289 -8.09 -38.87 -9.89
C SER A 289 -9.62 -38.90 -9.90
N GLY A 290 -10.24 -38.24 -10.89
CA GLY A 290 -11.71 -38.21 -11.04
C GLY A 290 -12.48 -37.31 -10.07
N ILE A 291 -11.81 -36.67 -9.11
CA ILE A 291 -12.45 -35.73 -8.17
C ILE A 291 -11.85 -34.32 -8.25
N ASN A 292 -12.71 -33.31 -8.02
CA ASN A 292 -12.30 -31.91 -7.96
C ASN A 292 -11.70 -31.56 -6.57
N THR A 293 -11.03 -30.42 -6.48
CA THR A 293 -10.34 -29.96 -5.25
C THR A 293 -11.29 -29.77 -4.06
N ARG A 294 -12.55 -29.37 -4.32
CA ARG A 294 -13.57 -29.17 -3.26
C ARG A 294 -13.93 -30.51 -2.60
N THR A 295 -14.30 -31.50 -3.41
CA THR A 295 -14.62 -32.85 -2.96
C THR A 295 -13.42 -33.52 -2.30
N MET A 296 -12.23 -33.35 -2.87
CA MET A 296 -10.99 -33.91 -2.32
C MET A 296 -10.68 -33.34 -0.94
N GLY A 297 -10.67 -32.01 -0.79
CA GLY A 297 -10.35 -31.38 0.49
C GLY A 297 -11.38 -31.66 1.59
N ARG A 298 -12.68 -31.72 1.24
CA ARG A 298 -13.73 -32.12 2.18
C ARG A 298 -13.48 -33.52 2.74
N LYS A 299 -13.25 -34.50 1.86
CA LYS A 299 -12.98 -35.89 2.28
C LYS A 299 -11.72 -36.01 3.15
N VAL A 300 -10.67 -35.23 2.84
CA VAL A 300 -9.43 -35.20 3.64
C VAL A 300 -9.71 -34.71 5.05
N ILE A 301 -10.45 -33.59 5.19
CA ILE A 301 -10.83 -33.06 6.51
C ILE A 301 -11.68 -34.07 7.28
N ASP A 302 -12.71 -34.64 6.63
CA ASP A 302 -13.64 -35.57 7.27
C ASP A 302 -12.93 -36.86 7.75
N GLN A 303 -12.07 -37.47 6.92
CA GLN A 303 -11.38 -38.71 7.29
C GLN A 303 -10.28 -38.52 8.34
N ILE A 304 -9.59 -37.38 8.35
CA ILE A 304 -8.57 -37.13 9.38
C ILE A 304 -9.24 -36.89 10.74
N LYS A 305 -10.31 -36.09 10.78
CA LYS A 305 -11.08 -35.86 12.01
C LYS A 305 -11.77 -37.10 12.58
N GLN A 306 -12.04 -38.11 11.76
CA GLN A 306 -12.60 -39.38 12.22
C GLN A 306 -11.54 -40.33 12.81
N LYS A 307 -10.26 -40.09 12.54
CA LYS A 307 -9.13 -40.90 13.02
C LYS A 307 -8.44 -40.31 14.26
N GLU A 308 -8.78 -39.09 14.65
CA GLU A 308 -8.38 -38.42 15.91
C GLU A 308 -9.50 -38.54 16.96
#